data_AF-C8N7A7-F1
#
_entry.id   AF-C8N7A7-F1
#
_cell.length_a   1.000
_cell.length_b   1.000
_cell.length_c   1.000
_cell.angle_alpha   90.00
_cell.angle_beta   90.00
_cell.angle_gamma   90.00
#
_symmetry.space_group_name_H-M   'P 1'
#
loop_
_entity.id
_entity.type
_entity.pdbx_description
1 polymer ?
#
loop_
_entity_poly.entity_id
_entity_poly.type
_entity_poly.pdbx_seq_one_letter_code
_entity_poly.pdbx_strand_id
1 'polypeptide(L)'
;MLTPQDIFQFLAYAAIATVLAGLFALLITVWTVVYHVSQPGKRLRNNLIATPLALLVAFAWAYIASSDDRARQREMQAKADARQKEYLESKAIFEERCKSAGEKIYQTVENVEGITLLNVPEDSPQSSYNDPMWENAALPWSGTEEEYIKKFLFWEIRYDNNSMIDLQTVDPRPSARETQIRLWGHPTNMSEHEKAYRGYRYADAQQKDKHFLRYRFPDDKDRKDKETLLVQAIERPSRYALEYKPIVDPADRKHWIAGLTVNIYDLQTNTLMATKTWYALNPSQGHAYQTWEWSRLENCPAGEADITYIRYFLNRVIQPKQGD
;
A
#
# COMPACT_ATOMS: atom_id res chain seq x y z
N MET A 1 -39.80 -5.79 2.66
CA MET A 1 -38.34 -5.86 2.65
C MET A 1 -37.96 -7.00 3.56
N LEU A 2 -37.37 -8.09 3.02
CA LEU A 2 -36.86 -9.17 3.87
C LEU A 2 -35.65 -8.64 4.63
N THR A 3 -35.70 -8.74 5.96
CA THR A 3 -34.55 -8.38 6.79
C THR A 3 -33.47 -9.46 6.65
N PRO A 4 -32.19 -9.15 6.91
CA PRO A 4 -31.14 -10.17 6.95
C PRO A 4 -31.49 -11.36 7.87
N GLN A 5 -32.22 -11.10 8.96
CA GLN A 5 -32.72 -12.13 9.88
C GLN A 5 -33.71 -13.10 9.24
N ASP A 6 -34.63 -12.61 8.39
CA ASP A 6 -35.61 -13.47 7.71
C ASP A 6 -34.93 -14.44 6.73
N ILE A 7 -33.84 -14.00 6.08
CA ILE A 7 -33.04 -14.81 5.16
C ILE A 7 -32.30 -15.92 5.92
N PHE A 8 -31.69 -15.60 7.07
CA PHE A 8 -31.02 -16.61 7.91
C PHE A 8 -31.99 -17.64 8.47
N GLN A 9 -33.19 -17.23 8.88
CA GLN A 9 -34.23 -18.17 9.34
C GLN A 9 -34.68 -19.10 8.21
N PHE A 10 -34.90 -18.58 7.00
CA PHE A 10 -35.28 -19.40 5.86
C PHE A 10 -34.21 -20.45 5.51
N LEU A 11 -32.93 -20.06 5.51
CA LEU A 11 -31.82 -20.99 5.28
C LEU A 11 -31.72 -22.07 6.38
N ALA A 12 -31.97 -21.70 7.64
CA ALA A 12 -31.98 -22.64 8.75
C ALA A 12 -33.12 -23.67 8.61
N TYR A 13 -34.34 -23.24 8.25
CA TYR A 13 -35.46 -24.17 8.02
C TYR A 13 -35.22 -25.09 6.81
N ALA A 14 -34.63 -24.57 5.74
CA ALA A 14 -34.27 -25.37 4.57
C ALA A 14 -33.23 -26.45 4.92
N ALA A 15 -32.21 -26.11 5.73
CA ALA A 15 -31.21 -27.06 6.20
C ALA A 15 -31.80 -28.14 7.12
N ILE A 16 -32.75 -27.79 7.98
CA ILE A 16 -33.44 -28.77 8.83
C ILE A 16 -34.29 -29.71 7.97
N ALA A 17 -35.01 -29.19 6.98
CA ALA A 17 -35.87 -29.98 6.10
C ALA A 17 -35.06 -31.00 5.27
N THR A 18 -33.88 -30.65 4.77
CA THR A 18 -33.01 -31.57 4.02
C THR A 18 -32.46 -32.69 4.90
N VAL A 19 -32.07 -32.38 6.15
CA VAL A 19 -31.62 -33.40 7.12
C VAL A 19 -32.75 -34.38 7.45
N LEU A 20 -33.97 -33.89 7.67
CA LEU A 20 -35.13 -34.74 7.94
C LEU A 20 -35.50 -35.63 6.76
N ALA A 21 -35.45 -35.10 5.52
CA ALA A 21 -35.68 -35.87 4.32
C ALA A 21 -34.63 -36.98 4.13
N GLY A 22 -33.36 -36.69 4.42
CA GLY A 22 -32.28 -37.68 4.39
C GLY A 22 -32.46 -38.81 5.41
N LEU A 23 -32.84 -38.46 6.65
CA LEU A 23 -33.15 -39.45 7.69
C LEU A 23 -34.34 -40.34 7.30
N PHE A 24 -35.39 -39.75 6.71
CA PHE A 24 -36.55 -40.51 6.26
C PHE A 24 -36.19 -41.49 5.14
N ALA A 25 -35.39 -41.07 4.16
CA ALA A 25 -34.88 -41.95 3.11
C ALA A 25 -34.00 -43.09 3.65
N LEU A 26 -33.15 -42.81 4.64
CA LEU A 26 -32.34 -43.82 5.31
C LEU A 26 -33.21 -44.86 6.04
N LEU A 27 -34.27 -44.42 6.72
CA LEU A 27 -35.21 -45.34 7.38
C LEU A 27 -35.96 -46.23 6.39
N ILE A 28 -36.41 -45.66 5.27
CA ILE A 28 -37.08 -46.43 4.20
C ILE A 28 -36.13 -47.50 3.66
N THR A 29 -34.89 -47.14 3.31
CA THR A 29 -33.92 -48.09 2.75
C THR A 29 -33.60 -49.23 3.72
N VAL A 30 -33.41 -48.92 5.01
CA VAL A 30 -33.20 -49.94 6.07
C VAL A 30 -34.39 -50.88 6.16
N TRP A 31 -35.63 -50.35 6.19
CA TRP A 31 -36.83 -51.18 6.28
C TRP A 31 -37.05 -52.05 5.04
N THR A 32 -36.78 -51.54 3.84
CA THR A 32 -36.85 -52.30 2.58
C THR A 32 -35.82 -53.43 2.57
N VAL A 33 -34.57 -53.17 2.98
CA VAL A 33 -33.51 -54.19 3.05
C VAL A 33 -33.89 -55.29 4.06
N VAL A 34 -34.33 -54.93 5.26
CA VAL A 34 -34.75 -55.91 6.28
C VAL A 34 -35.93 -56.74 5.80
N TYR A 35 -36.88 -56.15 5.07
CA TYR A 35 -38.04 -56.85 4.51
C TYR A 35 -37.63 -57.97 3.52
N HIS A 36 -36.65 -57.69 2.64
CA HIS A 36 -36.18 -58.65 1.64
C HIS A 36 -35.25 -59.72 2.21
N VAL A 37 -34.43 -59.39 3.21
CA VAL A 37 -33.41 -60.31 3.76
C VAL A 37 -33.94 -61.15 4.94
N SER A 38 -35.00 -60.72 5.62
CA SER A 38 -35.52 -61.40 6.81
C SER A 38 -36.65 -62.40 6.52
N GLN A 39 -36.62 -63.54 7.22
CA GLN A 39 -37.69 -64.55 7.17
C GLN A 39 -39.07 -63.95 7.56
N PRO A 40 -40.18 -64.39 6.92
CA PRO A 40 -41.51 -63.78 7.04
C PRO A 40 -42.03 -63.57 8.47
N GLY A 41 -41.66 -64.41 9.43
CA GLY A 41 -42.06 -64.28 10.85
C GLY A 41 -41.12 -63.47 11.75
N LYS A 42 -39.95 -63.03 11.26
CA LYS A 42 -38.92 -62.32 12.05
C LYS A 42 -38.74 -60.86 11.63
N ARG A 43 -39.43 -60.39 10.58
CA ARG A 43 -39.31 -59.04 9.99
C ARG A 43 -39.54 -57.92 11.00
N LEU A 44 -40.60 -57.99 11.80
CA LEU A 44 -40.91 -56.96 12.81
C LEU A 44 -39.80 -56.85 13.86
N ARG A 45 -39.34 -58.00 14.39
CA ARG A 45 -38.26 -58.06 15.37
C ARG A 45 -36.94 -57.53 14.81
N ASN A 46 -36.61 -57.88 13.57
CA ASN A 46 -35.39 -57.41 12.91
C ASN A 46 -35.44 -55.91 12.60
N ASN A 47 -36.60 -55.35 12.23
CA ASN A 47 -36.78 -53.89 12.05
C ASN A 47 -36.67 -53.12 13.37
N LEU A 48 -37.23 -53.66 14.46
CA LEU A 48 -37.12 -53.07 15.80
C LEU A 48 -35.67 -53.01 16.31
N ILE A 49 -34.79 -53.87 15.81
CA ILE A 49 -33.35 -53.87 16.13
C ILE A 49 -32.56 -53.01 15.14
N ALA A 50 -32.85 -53.10 13.85
CA ALA A 50 -32.12 -52.39 12.79
C ALA A 50 -32.33 -50.87 12.82
N THR A 51 -33.54 -50.41 13.17
CA THR A 51 -33.87 -48.98 13.22
C THR A 51 -33.04 -48.21 14.26
N PRO A 52 -32.99 -48.61 15.56
CA PRO A 52 -32.14 -47.92 16.53
C PRO A 52 -30.65 -48.04 16.20
N LEU A 53 -30.19 -49.16 15.64
CA LEU A 53 -28.80 -49.30 15.17
C LEU A 53 -28.47 -48.30 14.06
N ALA A 54 -29.33 -48.16 13.05
CA ALA A 54 -29.12 -47.23 11.95
C ALA A 54 -29.12 -45.76 12.41
N LEU A 55 -30.02 -45.41 13.34
CA LEU A 55 -30.06 -44.07 13.95
C LEU A 55 -28.82 -43.79 14.81
N LEU A 56 -28.34 -44.77 15.59
CA LEU A 56 -27.11 -44.64 16.36
C LEU A 56 -25.90 -44.42 15.45
N VAL A 57 -25.80 -45.14 14.34
CA VAL A 57 -24.74 -44.95 13.34
C VAL A 57 -24.83 -43.55 12.71
N ALA A 58 -26.02 -43.12 12.28
CA ALA A 58 -26.22 -41.79 11.71
C ALA A 58 -25.87 -40.66 12.71
N PHE A 59 -26.27 -40.82 13.97
CA PHE A 59 -25.93 -39.87 15.04
C PHE A 59 -24.44 -39.84 15.34
N ALA A 60 -23.77 -41.01 15.40
CA ALA A 60 -22.33 -41.09 15.60
C ALA A 60 -21.58 -40.39 14.45
N TRP A 61 -21.98 -40.60 13.19
CA TRP A 61 -21.41 -39.92 12.03
C TRP A 61 -21.60 -38.40 12.09
N ALA A 62 -22.80 -37.92 12.42
CA ALA A 62 -23.08 -36.49 12.56
C ALA A 62 -22.29 -35.86 13.72
N TYR A 63 -22.16 -36.57 14.84
CA TYR A 63 -21.38 -36.12 15.98
C TYR A 63 -19.90 -35.97 15.62
N ILE A 64 -19.30 -36.97 14.95
CA ILE A 64 -17.90 -36.95 14.48
C ILE A 64 -17.67 -35.80 13.49
N ALA A 65 -18.55 -35.65 12.48
CA ALA A 65 -18.45 -34.54 11.53
C ALA A 65 -18.54 -33.16 12.24
N SER A 66 -19.47 -33.02 13.19
CA SER A 66 -19.63 -31.78 13.95
C SER A 66 -18.46 -31.48 14.90
N SER A 67 -17.77 -32.51 15.43
CA SER A 67 -16.61 -32.31 16.30
C SER A 67 -15.41 -31.81 15.50
N ASP A 68 -15.21 -32.34 14.29
CA ASP A 68 -14.16 -31.89 13.38
C ASP A 68 -14.41 -30.45 12.90
N ASP A 69 -15.66 -30.10 12.59
CA ASP A 69 -16.05 -28.73 12.27
C ASP A 69 -15.79 -27.76 13.43
N ARG A 70 -16.18 -28.13 14.65
CA ARG A 70 -15.93 -27.32 15.86
C ARG A 70 -14.43 -27.17 16.14
N ALA A 71 -13.64 -28.22 15.93
CA ALA A 71 -12.19 -28.15 16.08
C ALA A 71 -11.57 -27.17 15.07
N ARG A 72 -11.94 -27.29 13.78
CA ARG A 72 -11.50 -26.37 12.73
C ARG A 72 -11.89 -24.92 13.02
N GLN A 73 -13.12 -24.68 13.49
CA GLN A 73 -13.58 -23.35 13.88
C GLN A 73 -12.77 -22.78 15.04
N ARG A 74 -12.49 -23.57 16.08
CA ARG A 74 -11.63 -23.15 17.19
C ARG A 74 -10.21 -22.83 16.75
N GLU A 75 -9.63 -23.64 15.86
CA GLU A 75 -8.30 -23.37 15.30
C GLU A 75 -8.27 -22.08 14.48
N MET A 76 -9.27 -21.87 13.62
CA MET A 76 -9.39 -20.64 12.82
C MET A 76 -9.57 -19.41 13.72
N GLN A 77 -10.40 -19.52 14.74
CA GLN A 77 -10.60 -18.46 15.73
C GLN A 77 -9.32 -18.18 16.52
N ALA A 78 -8.63 -19.22 17.02
CA ALA A 78 -7.36 -19.05 17.72
C ALA A 78 -6.29 -18.39 16.84
N LYS A 79 -6.23 -18.75 15.56
CA LYS A 79 -5.33 -18.09 14.58
C LYS A 79 -5.73 -16.64 14.31
N ALA A 80 -7.01 -16.31 14.32
CA ALA A 80 -7.49 -14.94 14.14
C ALA A 80 -7.20 -14.09 15.38
N ASP A 81 -7.47 -14.62 16.58
CA ASP A 81 -7.18 -13.97 17.85
C ASP A 81 -5.68 -13.73 18.04
N ALA A 82 -4.84 -14.71 17.67
CA ALA A 82 -3.38 -14.58 17.69
C ALA A 82 -2.90 -13.47 16.74
N ARG A 83 -3.41 -13.44 15.50
CA ARG A 83 -3.09 -12.40 14.51
C ARG A 83 -3.56 -11.02 14.96
N GLN A 84 -4.74 -10.94 15.56
CA GLN A 84 -5.25 -9.69 16.12
C GLN A 84 -4.36 -9.18 17.25
N LYS A 85 -3.91 -10.07 18.13
CA LYS A 85 -2.99 -9.72 19.22
C LYS A 85 -1.65 -9.21 18.69
N GLU A 86 -1.07 -9.90 17.70
CA GLU A 86 0.16 -9.51 17.02
C GLU A 86 0.02 -8.13 16.37
N TYR A 87 -1.07 -7.89 15.63
CA TYR A 87 -1.34 -6.58 15.05
C TYR A 87 -1.48 -5.48 16.09
N LEU A 88 -2.19 -5.72 17.20
CA LEU A 88 -2.34 -4.72 18.27
C LEU A 88 -1.00 -4.37 18.93
N GLU A 89 -0.12 -5.35 19.10
CA GLU A 89 1.24 -5.14 19.60
C GLU A 89 2.06 -4.27 18.64
N SER A 90 2.09 -4.63 17.36
CA SER A 90 2.78 -3.86 16.33
C SER A 90 2.19 -2.46 16.16
N LYS A 91 0.87 -2.32 16.26
CA LYS A 91 0.18 -1.03 16.23
C LYS A 91 0.61 -0.13 17.38
N ALA A 92 0.74 -0.65 18.60
CA ALA A 92 1.20 0.14 19.73
C ALA A 92 2.64 0.64 19.53
N ILE A 93 3.52 -0.19 18.96
CA ILE A 93 4.89 0.20 18.61
C ILE A 93 4.86 1.29 17.52
N PHE A 94 4.06 1.10 16.48
CA PHE A 94 3.88 2.07 15.41
C PHE A 94 3.36 3.42 15.93
N GLU A 95 2.33 3.42 16.77
CA GLU A 95 1.80 4.64 17.40
C GLU A 95 2.86 5.36 18.25
N GLU A 96 3.73 4.62 18.94
CA GLU A 96 4.87 5.19 19.66
C GLU A 96 5.86 5.87 18.70
N ARG A 97 6.20 5.23 17.57
CA ARG A 97 7.06 5.83 16.53
C ARG A 97 6.43 7.09 15.94
N CYS A 98 5.12 7.05 15.71
CA CYS A 98 4.36 8.17 15.15
C CYS A 98 4.39 9.43 16.02
N LYS A 99 4.63 9.33 17.33
CA LYS A 99 4.82 10.52 18.19
C LYS A 99 5.99 11.39 17.76
N SER A 100 6.99 10.79 17.11
CA SER A 100 8.17 11.48 16.59
C SER A 100 8.08 11.84 15.10
N ALA A 101 7.03 11.35 14.42
CA ALA A 101 6.79 11.61 13.01
C ALA A 101 6.34 13.05 12.74
N GLY A 102 6.31 13.40 11.47
CA GLY A 102 5.97 14.74 11.01
C GLY A 102 7.20 15.60 10.77
N GLU A 103 6.95 16.89 10.59
CA GLU A 103 7.94 17.82 10.07
C GLU A 103 8.36 18.87 11.10
N LYS A 104 9.61 19.30 10.98
CA LYS A 104 10.17 20.44 11.70
C LYS A 104 10.84 21.32 10.67
N ILE A 105 10.30 22.52 10.48
CA ILE A 105 10.82 23.51 9.52
C ILE A 105 11.43 24.65 10.33
N TYR A 106 12.74 24.83 10.21
CA TYR A 106 13.51 25.86 10.91
C TYR A 106 13.75 27.08 10.02
N GLN A 107 13.93 26.84 8.72
CA GLN A 107 14.20 27.88 7.73
C GLN A 107 13.49 27.54 6.42
N THR A 108 13.12 28.57 5.67
CA THR A 108 12.58 28.44 4.32
C THR A 108 13.31 29.39 3.37
N VAL A 109 13.29 29.07 2.08
CA VAL A 109 13.85 29.90 1.02
C VAL A 109 12.95 29.86 -0.20
N GLU A 110 12.95 30.95 -0.95
CA GLU A 110 12.17 31.10 -2.18
C GLU A 110 13.08 31.36 -3.38
N ASN A 111 12.51 31.26 -4.57
CA ASN A 111 13.18 31.60 -5.84
C ASN A 111 14.44 30.77 -6.11
N VAL A 112 14.40 29.47 -5.80
CA VAL A 112 15.52 28.55 -6.01
C VAL A 112 15.45 27.89 -7.38
N GLU A 113 16.53 27.95 -8.15
CA GLU A 113 16.57 27.35 -9.50
C GLU A 113 16.77 25.84 -9.49
N GLY A 114 17.56 25.33 -8.54
CA GLY A 114 17.90 23.91 -8.49
C GLY A 114 18.19 23.42 -7.07
N ILE A 115 18.11 22.11 -6.91
CA ILE A 115 18.36 21.42 -5.64
C ILE A 115 19.42 20.35 -5.81
N THR A 116 19.99 19.93 -4.69
CA THR A 116 20.92 18.81 -4.61
C THR A 116 20.26 17.64 -3.88
N LEU A 117 20.39 16.43 -4.39
CA LEU A 117 20.05 15.18 -3.75
C LEU A 117 21.39 14.55 -3.31
N LEU A 118 21.62 14.48 -2.00
CA LEU A 118 22.87 13.90 -1.44
C LEU A 118 22.91 12.37 -1.62
N ASN A 119 21.75 11.79 -1.85
CA ASN A 119 21.53 10.41 -2.24
C ASN A 119 20.15 10.30 -2.88
N VAL A 120 19.92 9.18 -3.55
CA VAL A 120 18.64 8.81 -4.12
C VAL A 120 18.23 7.44 -3.56
N PRO A 121 16.93 7.15 -3.41
CA PRO A 121 16.46 5.81 -3.05
C PRO A 121 17.03 4.78 -4.03
N GLU A 122 17.47 3.63 -3.53
CA GLU A 122 18.00 2.59 -4.41
C GLU A 122 16.89 2.01 -5.30
N ASP A 123 17.20 1.85 -6.59
CA ASP A 123 16.39 1.13 -7.55
C ASP A 123 16.08 -0.27 -6.99
N SER A 124 14.79 -0.54 -6.79
CA SER A 124 14.34 -1.75 -6.13
C SER A 124 13.42 -2.54 -7.06
N PRO A 125 13.68 -3.84 -7.32
CA PRO A 125 12.75 -4.66 -8.09
C PRO A 125 11.42 -4.83 -7.35
N GLN A 126 10.36 -5.15 -8.08
CA GLN A 126 9.02 -5.35 -7.52
C GLN A 126 8.98 -6.44 -6.42
N SER A 127 9.93 -7.38 -6.41
CA SER A 127 10.06 -8.39 -5.34
C SER A 127 10.31 -7.80 -3.96
N SER A 128 10.86 -6.58 -3.89
CA SER A 128 11.19 -5.90 -2.63
C SER A 128 9.96 -5.52 -1.81
N TYR A 129 8.77 -5.46 -2.43
CA TYR A 129 7.51 -5.21 -1.74
C TYR A 129 7.14 -6.27 -0.69
N ASN A 130 7.81 -7.44 -0.69
CA ASN A 130 7.61 -8.48 0.32
C ASN A 130 8.79 -8.66 1.26
N ASP A 131 9.84 -7.85 1.09
CA ASP A 131 11.00 -7.91 1.99
C ASP A 131 10.74 -7.02 3.21
N PRO A 132 10.63 -7.58 4.43
CA PRO A 132 10.44 -6.77 5.64
C PRO A 132 11.59 -5.78 5.88
N MET A 133 12.79 -6.05 5.34
CA MET A 133 13.98 -5.21 5.46
C MET A 133 14.10 -4.15 4.35
N TRP A 134 13.12 -4.04 3.45
CA TRP A 134 13.18 -3.09 2.34
C TRP A 134 13.32 -1.64 2.80
N GLU A 135 14.35 -0.95 2.31
CA GLU A 135 14.69 0.43 2.72
C GLU A 135 13.61 1.44 2.32
N ASN A 136 13.01 1.28 1.14
CA ASN A 136 11.99 2.22 0.62
C ASN A 136 10.57 1.94 1.17
N ALA A 137 10.42 1.00 2.10
CA ALA A 137 9.11 0.53 2.59
C ALA A 137 8.23 1.62 3.24
N ALA A 138 8.83 2.66 3.83
CA ALA A 138 8.07 3.72 4.51
C ALA A 138 7.28 4.61 3.54
N LEU A 139 7.80 4.80 2.32
CA LEU A 139 7.12 5.45 1.20
C LEU A 139 7.43 4.62 -0.05
N PRO A 140 6.67 3.52 -0.27
CA PRO A 140 6.98 2.49 -1.27
C PRO A 140 7.27 3.08 -2.65
N TRP A 141 8.46 2.76 -3.18
CA TRP A 141 8.91 3.21 -4.49
C TRP A 141 9.87 2.20 -5.12
N SER A 142 9.56 1.79 -6.36
CA SER A 142 10.32 0.80 -7.15
C SER A 142 10.69 1.31 -8.54
N GLY A 143 10.74 2.63 -8.71
CA GLY A 143 11.19 3.25 -9.96
C GLY A 143 12.69 3.54 -9.96
N THR A 144 13.20 4.06 -11.07
CA THR A 144 14.62 4.35 -11.25
C THR A 144 15.05 5.67 -10.60
N GLU A 145 16.35 5.87 -10.44
CA GLU A 145 16.95 7.16 -10.09
C GLU A 145 16.40 8.30 -10.96
N GLU A 146 16.36 8.12 -12.30
CA GLU A 146 15.85 9.15 -13.21
C GLU A 146 14.36 9.47 -12.95
N GLU A 147 13.54 8.45 -12.70
CA GLU A 147 12.12 8.63 -12.39
C GLU A 147 11.91 9.34 -11.05
N TYR A 148 12.75 9.05 -10.05
CA TYR A 148 12.76 9.76 -8.77
C TYR A 148 13.14 11.23 -8.96
N ILE A 149 14.24 11.49 -9.67
CA ILE A 149 14.75 12.84 -9.93
C ILE A 149 13.74 13.68 -10.72
N LYS A 150 13.08 13.07 -11.71
CA LYS A 150 12.05 13.73 -12.53
C LYS A 150 10.94 14.36 -11.68
N LYS A 151 10.55 13.78 -10.54
CA LYS A 151 9.54 14.36 -9.63
C LYS A 151 9.91 15.76 -9.09
N PHE A 152 11.20 16.08 -9.02
CA PHE A 152 11.69 17.41 -8.62
C PHE A 152 11.63 18.44 -9.74
N LEU A 153 11.66 17.97 -10.99
CA LEU A 153 11.65 18.79 -12.20
C LEU A 153 10.23 19.01 -12.76
N PHE A 154 9.30 18.10 -12.45
CA PHE A 154 7.92 18.19 -12.89
C PHE A 154 7.22 19.46 -12.42
N TRP A 155 6.30 19.92 -13.24
CA TRP A 155 5.31 20.92 -12.90
C TRP A 155 4.34 20.36 -11.86
N GLU A 156 3.98 21.20 -10.91
CA GLU A 156 3.03 20.88 -9.87
C GLU A 156 1.70 21.58 -10.18
N ILE A 157 0.66 20.79 -10.46
CA ILE A 157 -0.69 21.28 -10.67
C ILE A 157 -1.46 21.15 -9.37
N ARG A 158 -1.83 22.29 -8.80
CA ARG A 158 -2.64 22.36 -7.58
C ARG A 158 -4.07 22.71 -7.91
N TYR A 159 -4.99 22.06 -7.24
CA TYR A 159 -6.41 22.37 -7.32
C TYR A 159 -6.78 23.32 -6.19
N ASP A 160 -7.59 24.35 -6.44
CA ASP A 160 -8.07 25.24 -5.38
C ASP A 160 -9.31 24.67 -4.66
N ASN A 161 -10.06 23.81 -5.34
CA ASN A 161 -11.27 23.17 -4.85
C ASN A 161 -11.02 21.86 -4.09
N ASN A 162 -9.79 21.35 -4.08
CA ASN A 162 -9.37 20.17 -3.34
C ASN A 162 -7.86 20.22 -3.08
N SER A 163 -7.37 19.57 -2.03
CA SER A 163 -5.93 19.44 -1.73
C SER A 163 -5.19 18.45 -2.66
N MET A 164 -5.75 18.15 -3.83
CA MET A 164 -5.08 17.29 -4.81
C MET A 164 -3.91 18.04 -5.44
N ILE A 165 -2.80 17.33 -5.59
CA ILE A 165 -1.60 17.82 -6.26
C ILE A 165 -1.19 16.78 -7.29
N ASP A 166 -1.02 17.21 -8.54
CA ASP A 166 -0.54 16.35 -9.62
C ASP A 166 0.82 16.82 -10.12
N LEU A 167 1.73 15.87 -10.36
CA LEU A 167 3.06 16.16 -10.88
C LEU A 167 3.14 15.75 -12.35
N GLN A 168 3.35 16.72 -13.22
CA GLN A 168 3.34 16.50 -14.66
C GLN A 168 4.62 16.99 -15.34
N THR A 169 5.02 16.31 -16.41
CA THR A 169 6.15 16.69 -17.28
C THR A 169 5.89 17.93 -18.16
N VAL A 170 4.69 18.51 -18.08
CA VAL A 170 4.17 19.51 -19.02
C VAL A 170 4.11 20.89 -18.37
N ASP A 171 4.58 21.92 -19.09
CA ASP A 171 4.34 23.33 -18.71
C ASP A 171 2.97 23.72 -19.30
N PRO A 172 1.90 23.89 -18.50
CA PRO A 172 0.57 24.17 -19.03
C PRO A 172 0.34 25.65 -19.34
N ARG A 173 1.34 26.52 -19.15
CA ARG A 173 1.17 27.96 -19.41
C ARG A 173 0.95 28.21 -20.90
N PRO A 174 0.14 29.23 -21.28
CA PRO A 174 -0.14 29.55 -22.68
C PRO A 174 1.11 29.75 -23.55
N SER A 175 2.21 30.25 -22.97
CA SER A 175 3.49 30.45 -23.67
C SER A 175 4.14 29.15 -24.14
N ALA A 176 3.85 28.02 -23.50
CA ALA A 176 4.38 26.71 -23.86
C ALA A 176 3.47 25.95 -24.85
N ARG A 177 2.37 26.56 -25.31
CA ARG A 177 1.34 25.89 -26.13
C ARG A 177 1.89 25.22 -27.39
N GLU A 178 2.80 25.86 -28.11
CA GLU A 178 3.40 25.29 -29.33
C GLU A 178 4.23 24.04 -29.01
N THR A 179 5.08 24.13 -27.97
CA THR A 179 5.83 23.00 -27.44
C THR A 179 4.91 21.89 -26.98
N GLN A 180 3.78 22.24 -26.34
CA GLN A 180 2.82 21.25 -25.87
C GLN A 180 2.17 20.47 -27.01
N ILE A 181 1.66 21.18 -28.03
CA ILE A 181 1.08 20.55 -29.21
C ILE A 181 2.10 19.66 -29.91
N ARG A 182 3.36 20.11 -30.02
CA ARG A 182 4.43 19.32 -30.63
C ARG A 182 4.71 18.02 -29.88
N LEU A 183 4.72 18.04 -28.55
CA LEU A 183 5.15 16.92 -27.71
C LEU A 183 4.01 15.97 -27.29
N TRP A 184 2.82 16.50 -27.01
CA TRP A 184 1.66 15.72 -26.53
C TRP A 184 0.55 15.60 -27.58
N GLY A 185 0.63 16.31 -28.71
CA GLY A 185 -0.39 16.29 -29.76
C GLY A 185 -1.63 17.14 -29.44
N HIS A 186 -1.68 17.75 -28.25
CA HIS A 186 -2.74 18.65 -27.82
C HIS A 186 -2.18 19.71 -26.87
N PRO A 187 -2.82 20.89 -26.76
CA PRO A 187 -2.54 21.80 -25.66
C PRO A 187 -3.05 21.19 -24.35
N THR A 188 -2.37 21.50 -23.25
CA THR A 188 -2.82 21.26 -21.89
C THR A 188 -3.60 22.50 -21.45
N ASN A 189 -4.92 22.44 -21.58
CA ASN A 189 -5.79 23.48 -21.05
C ASN A 189 -6.00 23.21 -19.57
N MET A 190 -5.70 24.20 -18.73
CA MET A 190 -6.09 24.17 -17.32
C MET A 190 -7.54 24.63 -17.17
N SER A 191 -8.26 23.97 -16.29
CA SER A 191 -9.52 24.44 -15.73
C SER A 191 -9.29 25.68 -14.85
N GLU A 192 -10.37 26.39 -14.51
CA GLU A 192 -10.32 27.56 -13.63
C GLU A 192 -9.83 27.24 -12.21
N HIS A 193 -9.94 25.97 -11.80
CA HIS A 193 -9.54 25.49 -10.48
C HIS A 193 -8.08 25.06 -10.39
N GLU A 194 -7.38 24.96 -11.53
CA GLU A 194 -6.01 24.46 -11.62
C GLU A 194 -5.00 25.60 -11.64
N LYS A 195 -3.98 25.48 -10.79
CA LYS A 195 -2.84 26.40 -10.73
C LYS A 195 -1.55 25.63 -10.93
N ALA A 196 -0.76 26.06 -11.91
CA ALA A 196 0.51 25.44 -12.23
C ALA A 196 1.68 26.16 -11.57
N TYR A 197 2.54 25.38 -10.92
CA TYR A 197 3.77 25.82 -10.31
C TYR A 197 4.94 25.08 -10.96
N ARG A 198 5.97 25.82 -11.37
CA ARG A 198 7.16 25.24 -11.98
C ARG A 198 7.90 24.40 -10.95
N GLY A 199 8.39 23.23 -11.36
CA GLY A 199 9.41 22.48 -10.62
C GLY A 199 10.76 23.19 -10.60
N TYR A 200 11.80 22.53 -10.08
CA TYR A 200 13.15 23.07 -10.22
C TYR A 200 13.61 22.99 -11.68
N ARG A 201 14.44 23.95 -12.11
CA ARG A 201 15.02 23.95 -13.45
C ARG A 201 16.01 22.80 -13.64
N TYR A 202 16.66 22.39 -12.55
CA TYR A 202 17.58 21.26 -12.52
C TYR A 202 17.63 20.65 -11.12
N ALA A 203 18.04 19.38 -11.07
CA ALA A 203 18.33 18.66 -9.85
C ALA A 203 19.73 18.04 -9.99
N ASP A 204 20.56 18.24 -8.99
CA ASP A 204 21.90 17.67 -8.91
C ASP A 204 21.83 16.43 -8.03
N ALA A 205 22.33 15.28 -8.47
CA ALA A 205 22.38 14.06 -7.65
C ALA A 205 23.82 13.66 -7.40
N GLN A 206 24.14 13.38 -6.13
CA GLN A 206 25.43 12.84 -5.74
C GLN A 206 25.48 11.35 -6.06
N GLN A 207 26.49 10.97 -6.84
CA GLN A 207 26.76 9.58 -7.20
C GLN A 207 27.56 8.87 -6.12
N LYS A 208 27.59 7.53 -6.14
CA LYS A 208 28.24 6.69 -5.11
C LYS A 208 29.75 6.99 -4.93
N ASP A 209 30.42 7.43 -5.99
CA ASP A 209 31.82 7.87 -6.03
C ASP A 209 32.01 9.38 -5.75
N LYS A 210 30.96 10.04 -5.25
CA LYS A 210 30.91 11.43 -4.78
C LYS A 210 31.00 12.52 -5.85
N HIS A 211 31.01 12.19 -7.14
CA HIS A 211 30.79 13.20 -8.17
C HIS A 211 29.30 13.56 -8.26
N PHE A 212 28.99 14.69 -8.90
CA PHE A 212 27.63 15.17 -9.06
C PHE A 212 27.23 15.16 -10.53
N LEU A 213 26.01 14.69 -10.78
CA LEU A 213 25.36 14.77 -12.08
C LEU A 213 24.18 15.74 -11.99
N ARG A 214 24.07 16.64 -12.97
CA ARG A 214 22.93 17.55 -13.11
C ARG A 214 21.94 17.00 -14.12
N TYR A 215 20.70 16.86 -13.68
CA TYR A 215 19.55 16.42 -14.45
C TYR A 215 18.63 17.60 -14.74
N ARG A 216 18.24 17.77 -16.00
CA ARG A 216 17.28 18.82 -16.41
C ARG A 216 16.57 18.45 -17.69
N PHE A 217 15.34 18.95 -17.87
CA PHE A 217 14.73 18.93 -19.19
C PHE A 217 15.47 19.87 -20.15
N PRO A 218 15.54 19.55 -21.46
CA PRO A 218 15.96 20.51 -22.47
C PRO A 218 15.07 21.76 -22.45
N ASP A 219 15.60 22.88 -22.94
CA ASP A 219 14.78 24.06 -23.17
C ASP A 219 13.67 23.74 -24.17
N ASP A 220 12.53 24.42 -24.06
CA ASP A 220 11.34 24.17 -24.89
C ASP A 220 11.63 24.21 -26.41
N LYS A 221 12.57 25.07 -26.84
CA LYS A 221 13.01 25.15 -28.24
C LYS A 221 13.76 23.89 -28.72
N ASP A 222 14.45 23.21 -27.82
CA ASP A 222 15.34 22.07 -28.11
C ASP A 222 14.72 20.72 -27.71
N ARG A 223 13.61 20.73 -26.96
CA ARG A 223 12.96 19.53 -26.44
C ARG A 223 12.27 18.73 -27.55
N LYS A 224 12.84 17.56 -27.88
CA LYS A 224 12.33 16.68 -28.96
C LYS A 224 11.19 15.76 -28.53
N ASP A 225 11.21 15.32 -27.28
CA ASP A 225 10.23 14.42 -26.70
C ASP A 225 10.00 14.72 -25.21
N LYS A 226 9.02 14.05 -24.61
CA LYS A 226 8.61 14.26 -23.22
C LYS A 226 9.55 13.62 -22.19
N GLU A 227 10.31 12.60 -22.57
CA GLU A 227 11.10 11.77 -21.66
C GLU A 227 12.57 12.17 -21.56
N THR A 228 13.11 12.79 -22.62
CA THR A 228 14.52 13.16 -22.70
C THR A 228 14.93 14.05 -21.55
N LEU A 229 15.93 13.56 -20.81
CA LEU A 229 16.56 14.24 -19.69
C LEU A 229 18.03 14.48 -20.07
N LEU A 230 18.49 15.73 -19.92
CA LEU A 230 19.90 16.05 -20.12
C LEU A 230 20.64 15.80 -18.81
N VAL A 231 21.68 14.97 -18.90
CA VAL A 231 22.55 14.61 -17.78
C VAL A 231 23.96 15.12 -18.07
N GLN A 232 24.54 15.87 -17.15
CA GLN A 232 25.90 16.41 -17.29
C GLN A 232 26.65 16.33 -15.96
N ALA A 233 27.94 16.00 -16.01
CA ALA A 233 28.81 16.08 -14.85
C ALA A 233 29.02 17.53 -14.42
N ILE A 234 29.03 17.79 -13.11
CA ILE A 234 29.27 19.11 -12.53
C ILE A 234 30.25 19.00 -11.36
N GLU A 235 31.00 20.07 -11.13
CA GLU A 235 31.92 20.16 -9.99
C GLU A 235 31.27 20.76 -8.74
N ARG A 236 30.32 21.68 -8.92
CA ARG A 236 29.69 22.44 -7.83
C ARG A 236 28.18 22.21 -7.83
N PRO A 237 27.64 21.51 -6.82
CA PRO A 237 26.21 21.26 -6.72
C PRO A 237 25.44 22.53 -6.31
N SER A 238 24.12 22.45 -6.40
CA SER A 238 23.19 23.47 -5.91
C SER A 238 23.33 23.68 -4.41
N ARG A 239 23.13 24.93 -3.97
CA ARG A 239 23.32 25.34 -2.56
C ARG A 239 22.48 24.53 -1.58
N TYR A 240 21.21 24.26 -1.92
CA TYR A 240 20.30 23.59 -1.01
C TYR A 240 20.21 22.11 -1.34
N ALA A 241 20.19 21.28 -0.30
CA ALA A 241 20.29 19.83 -0.46
C ALA A 241 19.23 19.07 0.33
N LEU A 242 18.87 17.91 -0.19
CA LEU A 242 17.99 16.93 0.42
C LEU A 242 18.77 15.63 0.66
N GLU A 243 18.61 15.06 1.84
CA GLU A 243 19.14 13.74 2.24
C GLU A 243 17.97 12.79 2.50
N TYR A 244 17.96 11.67 1.80
CA TYR A 244 17.05 10.54 2.00
C TYR A 244 17.67 9.54 2.97
N LYS A 245 17.04 9.34 4.15
CA LYS A 245 17.60 8.50 5.21
C LYS A 245 16.59 7.46 5.70
N PRO A 246 16.56 6.27 5.10
CA PRO A 246 15.75 5.14 5.57
C PRO A 246 16.05 4.80 7.02
N ILE A 247 15.00 4.42 7.77
CA ILE A 247 15.10 3.88 9.12
C ILE A 247 14.86 2.38 9.00
N VAL A 248 15.95 1.61 9.12
CA VAL A 248 15.94 0.15 9.01
C VAL A 248 16.36 -0.43 10.36
N ASP A 249 15.45 -0.38 11.34
CA ASP A 249 15.65 -1.00 12.65
C ASP A 249 15.10 -2.45 12.63
N PRO A 250 15.95 -3.49 12.83
CA PRO A 250 15.49 -4.87 12.90
C PRO A 250 14.41 -5.13 13.96
N ALA A 251 14.33 -4.34 15.03
CA ALA A 251 13.26 -4.45 16.02
C ALA A 251 11.91 -4.03 15.42
N ASP A 252 11.87 -2.89 14.74
CA ASP A 252 10.68 -2.39 14.05
C ASP A 252 10.30 -3.28 12.85
N ARG A 253 11.29 -3.81 12.11
CA ARG A 253 11.04 -4.67 10.94
C ARG A 253 10.39 -6.01 11.29
N LYS A 254 10.60 -6.54 12.51
CA LYS A 254 9.86 -7.72 13.01
C LYS A 254 8.35 -7.48 13.08
N HIS A 255 7.96 -6.23 13.30
CA HIS A 255 6.57 -5.78 13.38
C HIS A 255 6.06 -5.18 12.07
N TRP A 256 6.81 -5.33 10.97
CA TRP A 256 6.52 -4.71 9.67
C TRP A 256 6.29 -3.19 9.76
N ILE A 257 7.13 -2.54 10.57
CA ILE A 257 7.17 -1.09 10.68
C ILE A 257 8.39 -0.58 9.92
N ALA A 258 8.19 0.32 8.97
CA ALA A 258 9.24 1.01 8.25
C ALA A 258 9.25 2.49 8.63
N GLY A 259 10.42 3.13 8.57
CA GLY A 259 10.54 4.57 8.74
C GLY A 259 11.46 5.21 7.71
N LEU A 260 11.28 6.51 7.51
CA LEU A 260 12.11 7.33 6.63
C LEU A 260 12.23 8.72 7.24
N THR A 261 13.45 9.23 7.35
CA THR A 261 13.71 10.64 7.62
C THR A 261 14.26 11.30 6.36
N VAL A 262 13.73 12.47 6.03
CA VAL A 262 14.29 13.37 5.03
C VAL A 262 14.80 14.62 5.71
N ASN A 263 16.06 14.97 5.46
CA ASN A 263 16.66 16.20 5.95
C ASN A 263 16.92 17.17 4.79
N ILE A 264 16.76 18.45 5.06
CA ILE A 264 17.01 19.53 4.10
C ILE A 264 18.07 20.44 4.69
N TYR A 265 19.10 20.73 3.91
CA TYR A 265 20.27 21.51 4.34
C TYR A 265 20.52 22.70 3.42
N ASP A 266 21.10 23.76 4.00
CA ASP A 266 21.85 24.77 3.26
C ASP A 266 23.33 24.38 3.29
N LEU A 267 23.88 23.94 2.15
CA LEU A 267 25.27 23.49 2.05
C LEU A 267 26.29 24.64 2.18
N GLN A 268 25.87 25.89 1.95
CA GLN A 268 26.76 27.04 2.10
C GLN A 268 27.01 27.37 3.57
N THR A 269 25.97 27.26 4.40
CA THR A 269 26.05 27.55 5.84
C THR A 269 26.21 26.29 6.68
N ASN A 270 26.09 25.11 6.07
CA ASN A 270 26.05 23.79 6.70
C ASN A 270 24.97 23.72 7.81
N THR A 271 23.78 24.25 7.53
CA THR A 271 22.67 24.29 8.48
C THR A 271 21.54 23.35 8.09
N LEU A 272 20.94 22.69 9.08
CA LEU A 272 19.71 21.92 8.90
C LEU A 272 18.53 22.88 8.82
N MET A 273 17.91 22.99 7.65
CA MET A 273 16.77 23.87 7.39
C MET A 273 15.46 23.23 7.79
N ALA A 274 15.31 21.92 7.55
CA ALA A 274 14.12 21.18 7.92
C ALA A 274 14.38 19.68 8.01
N THR A 275 13.55 18.97 8.76
CA THR A 275 13.53 17.51 8.81
C THR A 275 12.09 17.01 8.81
N LYS A 276 11.81 15.91 8.14
CA LYS A 276 10.51 15.24 8.19
C LYS A 276 10.69 13.74 8.31
N THR A 277 9.92 13.13 9.20
CA THR A 277 9.95 11.68 9.41
C THR A 277 8.59 11.07 9.11
N TRP A 278 8.59 10.00 8.34
CA TRP A 278 7.44 9.14 8.07
C TRP A 278 7.66 7.78 8.71
N TYR A 279 6.57 7.16 9.15
CA TYR A 279 6.53 5.72 9.42
C TYR A 279 5.36 5.09 8.68
N ALA A 280 5.53 3.81 8.38
CA ALA A 280 4.50 2.97 7.80
C ALA A 280 4.42 1.63 8.52
N LEU A 281 3.21 1.12 8.72
CA LEU A 281 2.91 -0.21 9.25
C LEU A 281 2.14 -1.00 8.20
N ASN A 282 2.55 -2.23 7.92
CA ASN A 282 1.72 -3.18 7.18
C ASN A 282 0.76 -3.90 8.15
N PRO A 283 -0.57 -3.69 8.08
CA PRO A 283 -1.53 -4.31 8.99
C PRO A 283 -1.58 -5.84 8.88
N SER A 284 -1.21 -6.39 7.71
CA SER A 284 -1.19 -7.82 7.46
C SER A 284 0.12 -8.50 7.88
N GLN A 285 1.18 -7.74 8.13
CA GLN A 285 2.44 -8.21 8.71
C GLN A 285 3.02 -9.46 8.02
N GLY A 286 2.98 -9.55 6.69
CA GLY A 286 3.52 -10.71 5.96
C GLY A 286 2.60 -11.92 5.90
N HIS A 287 1.39 -11.82 6.46
CA HIS A 287 0.38 -12.89 6.43
C HIS A 287 -0.61 -12.75 5.27
N ALA A 288 -0.43 -11.75 4.39
CA ALA A 288 -1.32 -11.59 3.25
C ALA A 288 -1.04 -12.65 2.19
N TYR A 289 -2.11 -13.16 1.57
CA TYR A 289 -1.99 -14.00 0.38
C TYR A 289 -1.62 -13.19 -0.89
N GLN A 290 -1.53 -11.86 -0.79
CA GLN A 290 -1.21 -10.97 -1.91
C GLN A 290 0.28 -10.63 -1.90
N THR A 291 0.89 -10.60 -3.09
CA THR A 291 2.33 -10.55 -3.28
C THR A 291 2.97 -9.17 -3.11
N TRP A 292 2.31 -8.18 -2.51
CA TRP A 292 2.88 -6.84 -2.27
C TRP A 292 2.54 -6.35 -0.85
N GLU A 293 3.26 -6.88 0.13
CA GLU A 293 3.06 -6.57 1.55
C GLU A 293 3.18 -5.06 1.86
N TRP A 294 4.11 -4.37 1.21
CA TRP A 294 4.28 -2.91 1.38
C TRP A 294 3.30 -2.04 0.58
N SER A 295 2.20 -2.56 0.04
CA SER A 295 1.26 -1.76 -0.79
C SER A 295 0.09 -1.14 -0.02
N ARG A 296 -0.30 -1.72 1.12
CA ARG A 296 -1.48 -1.31 1.89
C ARG A 296 -1.06 -0.96 3.32
N LEU A 297 -0.63 0.27 3.49
CA LEU A 297 0.03 0.72 4.71
C LEU A 297 -0.84 1.67 5.52
N GLU A 298 -0.75 1.53 6.84
CA GLU A 298 -1.08 2.60 7.77
C GLU A 298 0.14 3.52 7.86
N ASN A 299 -0.02 4.79 7.49
CA ASN A 299 1.08 5.75 7.44
C ASN A 299 0.89 6.85 8.49
N CYS A 300 2.01 7.36 9.02
CA CYS A 300 2.03 8.60 9.76
C CYS A 300 3.16 9.51 9.23
N PRO A 301 2.88 10.77 8.82
CA PRO A 301 1.56 11.43 8.85
C PRO A 301 0.48 10.76 7.97
N ALA A 302 -0.78 10.82 8.42
CA ALA A 302 -1.89 10.14 7.75
C ALA A 302 -2.13 10.71 6.34
N GLY A 303 -2.36 9.83 5.37
CA GLY A 303 -2.57 10.19 3.96
C GLY A 303 -1.29 10.38 3.15
N GLU A 304 -0.13 10.49 3.80
CA GLU A 304 1.17 10.61 3.12
C GLU A 304 1.74 9.22 2.80
N ALA A 305 1.33 8.63 1.66
CA ALA A 305 1.51 7.20 1.39
C ALA A 305 2.57 6.84 0.33
N ASP A 306 3.13 7.82 -0.38
CA ASP A 306 4.10 7.55 -1.45
C ASP A 306 5.22 8.59 -1.53
N ILE A 307 6.24 8.29 -2.32
CA ILE A 307 7.47 9.07 -2.45
C ILE A 307 7.25 10.53 -2.88
N THR A 308 6.11 10.85 -3.47
CA THR A 308 5.74 12.20 -3.92
C THR A 308 5.61 13.18 -2.74
N TYR A 309 5.31 12.71 -1.54
CA TYR A 309 5.24 13.57 -0.36
C TYR A 309 6.60 14.15 0.05
N ILE A 310 7.72 13.54 -0.36
CA ILE A 310 9.06 14.11 -0.21
C ILE A 310 9.18 15.40 -1.02
N ARG A 311 8.65 15.40 -2.26
CA ARG A 311 8.62 16.57 -3.13
C ARG A 311 7.79 17.68 -2.51
N TYR A 312 6.63 17.38 -1.96
CA TYR A 312 5.74 18.36 -1.32
C TYR A 312 6.36 18.97 -0.07
N PHE A 313 6.98 18.15 0.77
CA PHE A 313 7.73 18.64 1.92
C PHE A 313 8.87 19.57 1.49
N LEU A 314 9.67 19.16 0.50
CA LEU A 314 10.76 19.97 -0.03
C LEU A 314 10.25 21.32 -0.56
N ASN A 315 9.16 21.35 -1.33
CA ASN A 315 8.59 22.59 -1.88
C ASN A 315 8.08 23.57 -0.81
N ARG A 316 7.69 23.09 0.36
CA ARG A 316 7.30 23.96 1.48
C ARG A 316 8.51 24.61 2.15
N VAL A 317 9.69 24.01 2.03
CA VAL A 317 10.94 24.49 2.62
C VAL A 317 11.74 25.32 1.61
N ILE A 318 11.84 24.85 0.37
CA ILE A 318 12.64 25.43 -0.72
C ILE A 318 11.71 25.63 -1.91
N GLN A 319 11.20 26.83 -2.10
CA GLN A 319 10.24 27.10 -3.18
C GLN A 319 11.00 27.29 -4.51
N PRO A 320 10.63 26.54 -5.57
CA PRO A 320 11.24 26.70 -6.89
C PRO A 320 10.97 28.09 -7.45
N LYS A 321 11.92 28.63 -8.23
CA LYS A 321 11.73 29.88 -8.96
C LYS A 321 10.55 29.77 -9.92
N GLN A 322 9.60 30.70 -9.78
CA GLN A 322 8.44 30.82 -10.66
C GLN A 322 8.72 31.90 -11.72
N GLY A 323 8.61 31.56 -13.01
CA GLY A 323 8.96 32.46 -14.11
C GLY A 323 10.44 32.41 -14.51
N ASP A 324 10.81 33.24 -15.50
CA ASP A 324 12.18 33.35 -16.02
C ASP A 324 12.96 34.49 -15.36
#